data_AF-A0A369XMZ3-F1
#
_entry.id   AF-A0A369XMZ3-F1
#
_cell.length_a   1.000
_cell.length_b   1.000
_cell.length_c   1.000
_cell.angle_alpha   90.00
_cell.angle_beta   90.00
_cell.angle_gamma   90.00
#
_symmetry.space_group_name_H-M   'P 1'
#
loop_
_entity.id
_entity.type
_entity.pdbx_description
1 polymer ?
#
loop_
_entity_poly.entity_id
_entity_poly.type
_entity_poly.pdbx_seq_one_letter_code
_entity_poly.pdbx_strand_id
1 'polypeptide(L)'
;MKALLAMLFAMTLAGQAIAGDCQLASSTCVDSTASKTISGIVVTLAQAGGCWEYQDTYTCIKPEAIDYCAALATAGCGQIGSTCSDTAFNGSCNTYTKTFQCGSDQGEPSNTLRLSNSYTLLTDAIDVRACSSYAQNARCRLAAHTCVDSTPCRRDASGATVCLAGVTPPEGGLNSTASCWRYQDDYSCIVDDPLDYCAAIKATEGCTLVTS
;
A
#
# COMPACT_ATOMS: atom_id res chain seq x y z
N MET A 1 35.30 40.35 -47.70
CA MET A 1 35.37 40.08 -46.24
C MET A 1 33.95 40.01 -45.66
N LYS A 2 33.16 39.04 -46.12
CA LYS A 2 31.71 38.88 -45.87
C LYS A 2 31.36 37.44 -45.43
N ALA A 3 32.34 36.73 -44.89
CA ALA A 3 32.22 35.32 -44.51
C ALA A 3 32.62 35.07 -43.04
N LEU A 4 32.66 36.14 -42.23
CA LEU A 4 32.51 36.05 -40.78
C LEU A 4 31.01 35.87 -40.49
N LEU A 5 30.66 34.96 -39.56
CA LEU A 5 29.35 34.73 -38.90
C LEU A 5 28.49 33.50 -39.25
N ALA A 6 28.72 32.75 -40.32
CA ALA A 6 27.80 31.65 -40.69
C ALA A 6 28.18 30.25 -40.17
N MET A 7 29.23 30.10 -39.36
CA MET A 7 29.74 28.79 -38.90
C MET A 7 29.65 28.57 -37.38
N LEU A 8 28.83 29.37 -36.67
CA LEU A 8 28.55 29.19 -35.24
C LEU A 8 27.10 28.77 -34.92
N PHE A 9 26.33 28.34 -35.92
CA PHE A 9 24.90 28.06 -35.73
C PHE A 9 24.45 26.80 -36.49
N ALA A 10 24.97 25.62 -36.15
CA ALA A 10 24.41 24.33 -36.59
C ALA A 10 25.07 23.13 -35.91
N MET A 11 24.92 22.96 -34.59
CA MET A 11 25.02 21.64 -33.94
C MET A 11 24.61 21.73 -32.45
N THR A 12 23.42 22.27 -32.20
CA THR A 12 22.65 21.99 -30.98
C THR A 12 21.40 21.25 -31.42
N LEU A 13 21.55 20.01 -31.91
CA LEU A 13 20.41 19.11 -31.96
C LEU A 13 20.12 18.68 -30.54
N ALA A 14 18.95 19.14 -30.09
CA ALA A 14 18.29 18.82 -28.85
C ALA A 14 18.45 17.34 -28.47
N GLY A 15 19.31 17.08 -27.48
CA GLY A 15 19.06 16.00 -26.53
C GLY A 15 17.94 16.42 -25.58
N GLN A 16 16.71 16.54 -26.07
CA GLN A 16 15.55 16.59 -25.20
C GLN A 16 15.18 15.14 -24.89
N ALA A 17 15.94 14.52 -23.99
CA ALA A 17 15.46 13.33 -23.30
C ALA A 17 14.37 13.80 -22.32
N ILE A 18 13.12 13.88 -22.78
CA ILE A 18 11.97 14.02 -21.89
C ILE A 18 11.54 12.60 -21.53
N ALA A 19 12.20 12.02 -20.53
CA ALA A 19 11.67 10.87 -19.81
C ALA A 19 11.20 11.38 -18.46
N GLY A 20 10.07 12.11 -18.47
CA GLY A 20 9.28 12.23 -17.26
C GLY A 20 8.59 10.89 -17.06
N ASP A 21 9.30 9.91 -16.49
CA ASP A 21 8.72 8.60 -16.17
C ASP A 21 7.55 8.72 -15.20
N CYS A 22 7.43 9.87 -14.52
CA CYS A 22 6.31 10.25 -13.69
C CYS A 22 5.76 11.62 -14.09
N GLN A 23 4.44 11.77 -14.03
CA GLN A 23 3.76 13.07 -14.06
C GLN A 23 3.05 13.34 -12.73
N LEU A 24 2.94 14.60 -12.35
CA LEU A 24 2.11 15.00 -11.21
C LEU A 24 0.64 14.73 -11.54
N ALA A 25 0.00 13.85 -10.78
CA ALA A 25 -1.41 13.49 -10.91
C ALA A 25 -2.31 14.44 -10.10
N SER A 26 -1.89 14.80 -8.88
CA SER A 26 -2.60 15.76 -8.04
C SER A 26 -1.65 16.41 -7.03
N SER A 27 -2.02 17.61 -6.56
CA SER A 27 -1.36 18.30 -5.45
C SER A 27 -2.46 18.80 -4.51
N THR A 28 -2.45 18.35 -3.26
CA THR A 28 -3.50 18.68 -2.28
C THR A 28 -2.90 19.34 -1.06
N CYS A 29 -3.47 20.47 -0.64
CA CYS A 29 -3.07 21.08 0.62
C CYS A 29 -3.50 20.21 1.80
N VAL A 30 -2.55 19.74 2.60
CA VAL A 30 -2.82 18.93 3.80
C VAL A 30 -2.65 19.72 5.10
N ASP A 31 -2.06 20.92 5.02
CA ASP A 31 -1.97 21.84 6.14
C ASP A 31 -2.41 23.26 5.75
N SER A 32 -3.64 23.58 6.14
CA SER A 32 -4.27 24.90 5.94
C SER A 32 -4.40 25.69 7.25
N THR A 33 -3.52 25.46 8.23
CA THR A 33 -3.54 26.18 9.50
C THR A 33 -3.55 27.70 9.26
N ALA A 34 -4.41 28.47 9.94
CA ALA A 34 -4.56 29.90 9.62
C ALA A 34 -3.28 30.73 9.82
N SER A 35 -2.42 30.33 10.76
CA SER A 35 -1.12 30.95 10.99
C SER A 35 -0.13 29.99 11.68
N LYS A 36 1.16 30.22 11.49
CA LYS A 36 2.23 29.51 12.19
C LYS A 36 3.27 30.50 12.72
N THR A 37 3.87 30.17 13.85
CA THR A 37 4.99 30.94 14.40
C THR A 37 6.30 30.35 13.91
N ILE A 38 7.03 31.11 13.09
CA ILE A 38 8.33 30.72 12.55
C ILE A 38 9.36 31.70 13.12
N SER A 39 10.30 31.20 13.91
CA SER A 39 11.35 32.01 14.56
C SER A 39 10.79 33.21 15.36
N GLY A 40 9.65 33.02 16.04
CA GLY A 40 9.00 34.05 16.86
C GLY A 40 8.11 35.02 16.10
N ILE A 41 8.01 34.93 14.77
CA ILE A 41 7.15 35.76 13.93
C ILE A 41 5.90 34.96 13.54
N VAL A 42 4.71 35.54 13.73
CA VAL A 42 3.46 34.94 13.24
C VAL A 42 3.31 35.20 11.75
N VAL A 43 3.33 34.13 10.96
CA VAL A 43 3.09 34.14 9.52
C VAL A 43 1.70 33.56 9.27
N THR A 44 0.88 34.27 8.50
CA THR A 44 -0.49 33.85 8.16
C THR A 44 -0.51 32.96 6.92
N LEU A 45 -1.55 32.14 6.79
CA LEU A 45 -1.74 31.25 5.63
C LEU A 45 -1.71 32.00 4.30
N ALA A 46 -2.24 33.22 4.24
CA ALA A 46 -2.19 34.07 3.05
C ALA A 46 -0.76 34.48 2.69
N GLN A 47 0.09 34.74 3.70
CA GLN A 47 1.52 35.04 3.49
C GLN A 47 2.31 33.80 3.07
N ALA A 48 1.87 32.61 3.48
CA ALA A 48 2.45 31.33 3.07
C ALA A 48 2.03 30.85 1.67
N GLY A 49 1.17 31.60 0.97
CA GLY A 49 0.69 31.22 -0.36
C GLY A 49 -0.48 30.23 -0.35
N GLY A 50 -1.26 30.22 0.73
CA GLY A 50 -2.52 29.48 0.81
C GLY A 50 -2.43 28.06 1.36
N CYS A 51 -1.22 27.54 1.60
CA CYS A 51 -1.01 26.23 2.20
C CYS A 51 0.39 26.12 2.82
N TRP A 52 0.53 25.39 3.92
CA TRP A 52 1.82 25.12 4.56
C TRP A 52 2.48 23.84 4.07
N GLU A 53 1.70 22.84 3.68
CA GLU A 53 2.20 21.55 3.23
C GLU A 53 1.29 20.99 2.15
N TYR A 54 1.90 20.63 1.02
CA TYR A 54 1.22 19.97 -0.08
C TYR A 54 1.58 18.49 -0.10
N GLN A 55 0.58 17.65 -0.27
CA GLN A 55 0.75 16.25 -0.63
C GLN A 55 0.58 16.11 -2.15
N ASP A 56 1.69 15.76 -2.80
CA ASP A 56 1.74 15.53 -4.24
C ASP A 56 1.61 14.03 -4.55
N THR A 57 0.73 13.69 -5.48
CA THR A 57 0.57 12.33 -6.02
C THR A 57 1.11 12.31 -7.43
N TYR A 58 1.95 11.33 -7.76
CA TYR A 58 2.52 11.16 -9.09
C TYR A 58 2.02 9.86 -9.73
N THR A 59 1.75 9.89 -11.04
CA THR A 59 1.50 8.70 -11.84
C THR A 59 2.74 8.42 -12.67
N CYS A 60 3.32 7.23 -12.50
CA CYS A 60 4.53 6.82 -13.20
C CYS A 60 4.26 5.70 -14.21
N ILE A 61 4.95 5.77 -15.34
CA ILE A 61 5.10 4.67 -16.29
C ILE A 61 6.22 3.80 -15.74
N LYS A 62 5.91 2.53 -15.49
CA LYS A 62 6.90 1.57 -15.00
C LYS A 62 7.69 1.01 -16.20
N PRO A 63 9.00 1.31 -16.33
CA PRO A 63 9.83 0.59 -17.28
C PRO A 63 9.89 -0.89 -16.88
N GLU A 64 10.03 -1.81 -17.85
CA GLU A 64 10.14 -3.26 -17.62
C GLU A 64 8.82 -3.94 -17.18
N ALA A 65 7.76 -3.79 -17.98
CA ALA A 65 6.54 -4.58 -17.80
C ALA A 65 6.85 -6.09 -17.93
N ILE A 66 6.49 -6.86 -16.90
CA ILE A 66 6.59 -8.33 -16.92
C ILE A 66 5.51 -8.87 -17.86
N ASP A 67 5.90 -9.62 -18.88
CA ASP A 67 4.96 -10.30 -19.77
C ASP A 67 4.46 -11.60 -19.14
N TYR A 68 3.43 -11.49 -18.29
CA TYR A 68 2.79 -12.66 -17.67
C TYR A 68 2.17 -13.63 -18.70
N CYS A 69 1.96 -13.20 -19.95
CA CYS A 69 1.44 -14.05 -21.01
C CYS A 69 2.54 -14.88 -21.70
N ALA A 70 3.82 -14.65 -21.40
CA ALA A 70 4.93 -15.33 -22.06
C ALA A 70 4.83 -16.86 -21.96
N ALA A 71 4.34 -17.37 -20.83
CA ALA A 71 4.14 -18.81 -20.62
C ALA A 71 3.19 -19.45 -21.66
N LEU A 72 2.18 -18.72 -22.13
CA LEU A 72 1.23 -19.23 -23.15
C LEU A 72 1.87 -19.32 -24.53
N ALA A 73 2.73 -18.35 -24.87
CA ALA A 73 3.52 -18.42 -26.10
C ALA A 73 4.52 -19.58 -26.05
N THR A 74 5.20 -19.78 -24.91
CA THR A 74 6.10 -20.93 -24.69
C THR A 74 5.35 -22.27 -24.74
N ALA A 75 4.10 -22.30 -24.29
CA ALA A 75 3.22 -23.47 -24.38
C ALA A 75 2.68 -23.72 -25.81
N GLY A 76 3.12 -22.99 -26.83
CA GLY A 76 2.74 -23.24 -28.22
C GLY A 76 1.40 -22.65 -28.64
N CYS A 77 0.78 -21.79 -27.82
CA CYS A 77 -0.40 -21.04 -28.22
C CYS A 77 -0.01 -19.85 -29.10
N GLY A 78 -0.66 -19.70 -30.25
CA GLY A 78 -0.47 -18.55 -31.13
C GLY A 78 -1.26 -17.34 -30.63
N GLN A 79 -0.61 -16.18 -30.51
CA GLN A 79 -1.33 -14.93 -30.21
C GLN A 79 -2.17 -14.53 -31.43
N ILE A 80 -3.48 -14.43 -31.25
CA ILE A 80 -4.44 -14.03 -32.31
C ILE A 80 -4.97 -12.60 -32.13
N GLY A 81 -4.71 -11.97 -30.99
CA GLY A 81 -5.12 -10.60 -30.72
C GLY A 81 -4.28 -9.94 -29.64
N SER A 82 -4.13 -8.63 -29.74
CA SER A 82 -3.54 -7.80 -28.68
C SER A 82 -4.18 -6.42 -28.76
N THR A 83 -4.84 -6.03 -27.68
CA THR A 83 -5.47 -4.71 -27.54
C THR A 83 -4.85 -4.00 -26.34
N CYS A 84 -4.66 -2.68 -26.49
CA CYS A 84 -4.27 -1.87 -25.35
C CYS A 84 -5.48 -1.72 -24.43
N SER A 85 -5.38 -2.23 -23.20
CA SER A 85 -6.44 -2.15 -22.20
C SER A 85 -6.24 -0.99 -21.23
N ASP A 86 -5.01 -0.48 -21.12
CA ASP A 86 -4.71 0.71 -20.31
C ASP A 86 -3.64 1.56 -20.99
N THR A 87 -3.96 2.82 -21.25
CA THR A 87 -3.10 3.78 -21.94
C THR A 87 -2.56 4.78 -20.94
N ALA A 88 -1.24 4.91 -20.88
CA ALA A 88 -0.52 5.89 -20.10
C ALA A 88 -0.86 7.33 -20.53
N PHE A 89 -0.52 8.27 -19.65
CA PHE A 89 -0.71 9.70 -19.88
C PHE A 89 0.06 10.26 -21.09
N ASN A 90 1.16 9.61 -21.48
CA ASN A 90 1.94 9.99 -22.67
C ASN A 90 1.46 9.30 -23.96
N GLY A 91 0.32 8.58 -23.91
CA GLY A 91 -0.22 7.82 -25.04
C GLY A 91 0.41 6.43 -25.25
N SER A 92 1.41 6.05 -24.47
CA SER A 92 1.97 4.68 -24.49
C SER A 92 1.00 3.70 -23.85
N CYS A 93 1.06 2.42 -24.22
CA CYS A 93 0.23 1.41 -23.56
C CYS A 93 0.91 0.87 -22.30
N ASN A 94 0.25 0.96 -21.15
CA ASN A 94 0.71 0.39 -19.88
C ASN A 94 0.40 -1.11 -19.80
N THR A 95 -0.81 -1.49 -20.22
CA THR A 95 -1.30 -2.88 -20.10
C THR A 95 -1.92 -3.33 -21.41
N TYR A 96 -1.48 -4.50 -21.89
CA TYR A 96 -2.06 -5.17 -23.04
C TYR A 96 -2.92 -6.34 -22.61
N THR A 97 -4.12 -6.43 -23.17
CA THR A 97 -4.92 -7.65 -23.18
C THR A 97 -4.58 -8.44 -24.43
N LYS A 98 -4.03 -9.64 -24.26
CA LYS A 98 -3.64 -10.53 -25.36
C LYS A 98 -4.60 -11.72 -25.43
N THR A 99 -4.99 -12.09 -26.65
CA THR A 99 -5.81 -13.27 -26.93
C THR A 99 -4.96 -14.32 -27.63
N PHE A 100 -5.00 -15.55 -27.14
CA PHE A 100 -4.25 -16.68 -27.68
C PHE A 100 -5.20 -17.78 -28.18
N GLN A 101 -4.81 -18.44 -29.26
CA GLN A 101 -5.45 -19.65 -29.77
C GLN A 101 -4.43 -20.79 -29.77
N CYS A 102 -4.79 -21.88 -29.10
CA CYS A 102 -3.97 -23.09 -29.02
C CYS A 102 -4.56 -24.18 -29.94
N GLY A 103 -3.71 -24.92 -30.65
CA GLY A 103 -4.15 -25.96 -31.59
C GLY A 103 -4.66 -27.25 -30.94
N SER A 104 -4.26 -27.51 -29.70
CA SER A 104 -4.71 -28.61 -28.84
C SER A 104 -4.77 -28.12 -27.39
N ASP A 105 -5.46 -28.85 -26.51
CA ASP A 105 -5.42 -28.58 -25.07
C ASP A 105 -3.96 -28.70 -24.61
N GLN A 106 -3.34 -27.60 -24.18
CA GLN A 106 -1.89 -27.57 -23.86
C GLN A 106 -1.58 -28.18 -22.49
N GLY A 107 -2.60 -28.71 -21.80
CA GLY A 107 -2.48 -29.06 -20.40
C GLY A 107 -2.17 -27.84 -19.53
N GLU A 108 -1.97 -28.07 -18.25
CA GLU A 108 -1.55 -27.02 -17.33
C GLU A 108 -0.04 -26.78 -17.51
N PRO A 109 0.42 -25.53 -17.75
CA PRO A 109 1.84 -25.24 -17.85
C PRO A 109 2.60 -25.73 -16.61
N SER A 110 3.80 -26.28 -16.80
CA SER A 110 4.69 -26.67 -15.71
C SER A 110 4.94 -25.48 -14.76
N ASN A 111 4.84 -25.70 -13.45
CA ASN A 111 4.88 -24.67 -12.40
C ASN A 111 3.65 -23.72 -12.35
N THR A 112 2.51 -24.11 -12.92
CA THR A 112 1.25 -23.39 -12.73
C THR A 112 0.21 -24.29 -12.05
N LEU A 113 -0.47 -23.75 -11.04
CA LEU A 113 -1.63 -24.39 -10.42
C LEU A 113 -2.89 -23.80 -11.04
N ARG A 114 -3.64 -24.59 -11.81
CA ARG A 114 -4.92 -24.14 -12.32
C ARG A 114 -5.93 -24.12 -11.18
N LEU A 115 -6.40 -22.93 -10.85
CA LEU A 115 -7.53 -22.78 -9.93
C LEU A 115 -8.80 -23.28 -10.64
N SER A 116 -9.59 -24.11 -9.97
CA SER A 116 -10.89 -24.58 -10.45
C SER A 116 -11.83 -23.41 -10.76
N ASN A 117 -12.76 -23.55 -11.71
CA ASN A 117 -13.65 -22.46 -12.15
C ASN A 117 -14.45 -21.78 -11.01
N SER A 118 -14.62 -22.48 -9.88
CA SER A 118 -14.93 -21.87 -8.59
C SER A 118 -13.69 -21.93 -7.70
N TYR A 119 -13.12 -20.76 -7.40
CA TYR A 119 -12.12 -20.60 -6.35
C TYR A 119 -12.54 -19.43 -5.49
N THR A 120 -12.37 -19.56 -4.18
CA THR A 120 -12.52 -18.44 -3.25
C THR A 120 -11.12 -17.91 -3.01
N LEU A 121 -10.82 -16.71 -3.52
CA LEU A 121 -9.64 -15.98 -3.06
C LEU A 121 -9.90 -15.67 -1.58
N LEU A 122 -9.27 -16.45 -0.69
CA LEU A 122 -9.13 -16.01 0.69
C LEU A 122 -8.17 -14.84 0.65
N THR A 123 -8.70 -13.63 0.77
CA THR A 123 -7.87 -12.54 1.23
C THR A 123 -7.49 -12.85 2.67
N ASP A 124 -6.23 -12.60 3.00
CA ASP A 124 -5.64 -12.60 4.33
C ASP A 124 -6.16 -11.40 5.14
N ALA A 125 -7.48 -11.25 5.21
CA ALA A 125 -8.14 -10.27 6.05
C ALA A 125 -8.24 -10.80 7.48
N ILE A 126 -7.58 -10.11 8.42
CA ILE A 126 -7.68 -10.41 9.84
C ILE A 126 -9.12 -10.14 10.29
N ASP A 127 -9.77 -11.13 10.90
CA ASP A 127 -11.10 -10.96 11.48
C ASP A 127 -11.01 -10.28 12.87
N VAL A 128 -11.22 -8.97 12.89
CA VAL A 128 -11.17 -8.14 14.10
C VAL A 128 -12.54 -7.94 14.78
N ARG A 129 -13.59 -8.66 14.34
CA ARG A 129 -14.95 -8.44 14.85
C ARG A 129 -15.05 -8.63 16.37
N ALA A 130 -14.30 -9.58 16.92
CA ALA A 130 -14.23 -9.83 18.36
C ALA A 130 -13.66 -8.65 19.17
N CYS A 131 -12.82 -7.81 18.56
CA CYS A 131 -12.19 -6.64 19.22
C CYS A 131 -12.96 -5.33 18.97
N SER A 132 -13.92 -5.33 18.03
CA SER A 132 -14.55 -4.11 17.49
C SER A 132 -15.17 -3.18 18.55
N SER A 133 -15.83 -3.74 19.57
CA SER A 133 -16.47 -2.95 20.64
C SER A 133 -15.45 -2.16 21.48
N TYR A 134 -14.27 -2.74 21.73
CA TYR A 134 -13.19 -2.07 22.47
C TYR A 134 -12.37 -1.16 21.57
N ALA A 135 -12.13 -1.56 20.32
CA ALA A 135 -11.40 -0.77 19.34
C ALA A 135 -12.12 0.54 18.95
N GLN A 136 -13.46 0.52 18.92
CA GLN A 136 -14.27 1.69 18.58
C GLN A 136 -14.64 2.55 19.80
N ASN A 137 -14.34 2.09 21.01
CA ASN A 137 -14.65 2.83 22.22
C ASN A 137 -13.55 3.88 22.49
N ALA A 138 -13.90 5.16 22.39
CA ALA A 138 -12.98 6.28 22.64
C ALA A 138 -12.37 6.30 24.06
N ARG A 139 -12.94 5.54 25.01
CA ARG A 139 -12.43 5.38 26.39
C ARG A 139 -11.46 4.21 26.54
N CYS A 140 -11.28 3.39 25.50
CA CYS A 140 -10.39 2.25 25.49
C CYS A 140 -9.19 2.51 24.58
N ARG A 141 -8.03 1.97 24.97
CA ARG A 141 -6.81 1.99 24.17
C ARG A 141 -6.15 0.62 24.19
N LEU A 142 -5.64 0.21 23.03
CA LEU A 142 -4.92 -1.06 22.88
C LEU A 142 -3.68 -1.05 23.79
N ALA A 143 -3.62 -2.01 24.71
CA ALA A 143 -2.55 -2.14 25.70
C ALA A 143 -1.52 -3.18 25.27
N ALA A 144 -1.95 -4.27 24.63
CA ALA A 144 -1.07 -5.30 24.09
C ALA A 144 -1.66 -5.94 22.83
N HIS A 145 -0.78 -6.38 21.93
CA HIS A 145 -1.09 -7.14 20.72
C HIS A 145 -0.13 -8.32 20.65
N THR A 146 -0.61 -9.51 20.98
CA THR A 146 0.28 -10.68 21.20
C THR A 146 -0.11 -11.81 20.26
N CYS A 147 0.88 -12.41 19.60
CA CYS A 147 0.65 -13.63 18.84
C CYS A 147 0.38 -14.79 19.78
N VAL A 148 -0.77 -15.42 19.65
CA VAL A 148 -1.17 -16.60 20.43
C VAL A 148 -1.21 -17.88 19.60
N ASP A 149 -0.93 -17.78 18.30
CA ASP A 149 -0.82 -18.94 17.43
C ASP A 149 0.23 -18.73 16.33
N SER A 150 1.44 -19.21 16.62
CA SER A 150 2.62 -19.16 15.74
C SER A 150 2.90 -20.51 15.06
N THR A 151 1.88 -21.36 14.89
CA THR A 151 2.06 -22.67 14.23
C THR A 151 2.75 -22.49 12.88
N PRO A 152 3.93 -23.10 12.60
CA PRO A 152 4.73 -22.73 11.43
C PRO A 152 4.02 -22.89 10.08
N CYS A 153 3.24 -23.96 9.93
CA CYS A 153 2.46 -24.24 8.74
C CYS A 153 1.08 -24.80 9.11
N ARG A 154 0.06 -24.45 8.34
CA ARG A 154 -1.28 -25.04 8.40
C ARG A 154 -1.59 -25.81 7.15
N ARG A 155 -2.33 -26.89 7.31
CA ARG A 155 -2.88 -27.67 6.21
C ARG A 155 -4.40 -27.61 6.27
N ASP A 156 -5.04 -27.38 5.13
CA ASP A 156 -6.49 -27.44 5.03
C ASP A 156 -6.98 -28.87 4.72
N ALA A 157 -8.30 -29.05 4.63
CA ALA A 157 -8.91 -30.34 4.32
C ALA A 157 -8.63 -30.84 2.90
N SER A 158 -8.22 -29.97 1.97
CA SER A 158 -7.85 -30.32 0.60
C SER A 158 -6.41 -30.84 0.51
N GLY A 159 -5.63 -30.68 1.58
CA GLY A 159 -4.21 -31.05 1.64
C GLY A 159 -3.26 -29.90 1.30
N ALA A 160 -3.76 -28.72 0.95
CA ALA A 160 -2.95 -27.55 0.70
C ALA A 160 -2.27 -27.07 1.99
N THR A 161 -0.98 -26.71 1.91
CA THR A 161 -0.19 -26.25 3.07
C THR A 161 0.22 -24.79 2.88
N VAL A 162 -0.05 -23.95 3.88
CA VAL A 162 0.40 -22.55 3.93
C VAL A 162 1.23 -22.33 5.19
N CYS A 163 2.41 -21.74 5.02
CA CYS A 163 3.36 -21.48 6.09
C CYS A 163 3.47 -19.97 6.39
N LEU A 164 3.82 -19.64 7.62
CA LEU A 164 4.09 -18.26 8.05
C LEU A 164 5.34 -17.72 7.36
N ALA A 165 5.44 -16.39 7.32
CA ALA A 165 6.59 -15.69 6.78
C ALA A 165 7.90 -16.18 7.44
N GLY A 166 8.90 -16.50 6.62
CA GLY A 166 10.20 -16.99 7.08
C GLY A 166 10.27 -18.49 7.35
N VAL A 167 9.17 -19.23 7.26
CA VAL A 167 9.16 -20.70 7.34
C VAL A 167 9.37 -21.27 5.93
N THR A 168 10.22 -22.29 5.78
CA THR A 168 10.37 -23.01 4.50
C THR A 168 9.21 -23.99 4.33
N PRO A 169 8.37 -23.85 3.29
CA PRO A 169 7.24 -24.74 3.09
C PRO A 169 7.70 -26.11 2.58
N PRO A 170 6.94 -27.19 2.87
CA PRO A 170 7.15 -28.48 2.21
C PRO A 170 6.85 -28.37 0.71
N GLU A 171 7.24 -29.37 -0.08
CA GLU A 171 7.00 -29.39 -1.53
C GLU A 171 5.51 -29.15 -1.86
N GLY A 172 5.25 -28.18 -2.74
CA GLY A 172 3.90 -27.74 -3.10
C GLY A 172 3.19 -26.85 -2.07
N GLY A 173 3.85 -26.51 -0.95
CA GLY A 173 3.35 -25.54 0.03
C GLY A 173 3.63 -24.09 -0.36
N LEU A 174 2.82 -23.17 0.16
CA LEU A 174 2.92 -21.73 -0.10
C LEU A 174 3.34 -20.98 1.18
N ASN A 175 3.94 -19.81 1.01
CA ASN A 175 4.22 -18.89 2.11
C ASN A 175 3.24 -17.73 2.14
N SER A 176 2.73 -17.44 3.33
CA SER A 176 2.01 -16.21 3.64
C SER A 176 3.00 -15.10 4.01
N THR A 177 2.54 -13.85 3.90
CA THR A 177 3.19 -12.65 4.47
C THR A 177 2.95 -12.51 5.97
N ALA A 178 1.98 -13.23 6.54
CA ALA A 178 1.67 -13.19 7.96
C ALA A 178 2.76 -13.84 8.82
N SER A 179 3.00 -13.27 10.00
CA SER A 179 3.92 -13.81 11.01
C SER A 179 3.21 -14.54 12.16
N CYS A 180 1.88 -14.54 12.17
CA CYS A 180 1.04 -15.22 13.15
C CYS A 180 -0.34 -15.53 12.57
N TRP A 181 -0.98 -16.58 13.06
CA TRP A 181 -2.34 -16.98 12.64
C TRP A 181 -3.45 -16.38 13.48
N ARG A 182 -3.16 -16.10 14.75
CA ARG A 182 -4.15 -15.55 15.69
C ARG A 182 -3.46 -14.66 16.70
N TYR A 183 -3.97 -13.44 16.82
CA TYR A 183 -3.54 -12.49 17.82
C TYR A 183 -4.57 -12.39 18.94
N GLN A 184 -4.08 -12.07 20.13
CA GLN A 184 -4.87 -11.62 21.26
C GLN A 184 -4.56 -10.15 21.50
N ASP A 185 -5.62 -9.35 21.57
CA ASP A 185 -5.57 -7.93 21.88
C ASP A 185 -6.11 -7.69 23.28
N ASP A 186 -5.31 -7.01 24.12
CA ASP A 186 -5.74 -6.57 25.43
C ASP A 186 -5.99 -5.06 25.39
N TYR A 187 -7.14 -4.62 25.91
CA TYR A 187 -7.53 -3.21 25.94
C TYR A 187 -7.55 -2.68 27.38
N SER A 188 -6.99 -1.48 27.57
CA SER A 188 -7.14 -0.73 28.81
C SER A 188 -8.23 0.34 28.64
N CYS A 189 -9.28 0.27 29.44
CA CYS A 189 -10.44 1.16 29.34
C CYS A 189 -10.61 2.01 30.59
N ILE A 190 -10.99 3.28 30.41
CA ILE A 190 -11.39 4.16 31.51
C ILE A 190 -12.81 3.78 31.92
N VAL A 191 -12.97 3.24 33.12
CA VAL A 191 -14.27 2.89 33.72
C VAL A 191 -15.13 4.14 33.94
N ASP A 192 -16.45 3.99 33.88
CA ASP A 192 -17.40 5.10 34.08
C ASP A 192 -17.41 5.64 35.52
N ASP A 193 -17.00 4.82 36.50
CA ASP A 193 -16.85 5.19 37.91
C ASP A 193 -15.42 4.87 38.38
N PRO A 194 -14.44 5.74 38.05
CA PRO A 194 -13.07 5.53 38.50
C PRO A 194 -13.02 5.64 40.02
N LEU A 195 -12.43 4.63 40.68
CA LEU A 195 -12.08 4.74 42.09
C LEU A 195 -11.18 5.97 42.28
N ASP A 196 -11.74 7.03 42.84
CA ASP A 196 -11.01 8.24 43.19
C ASP A 196 -10.17 7.96 44.45
N TYR A 197 -8.97 7.40 44.26
CA TYR A 197 -8.00 7.18 45.33
C TYR A 197 -7.61 8.48 46.05
N CYS A 198 -7.87 9.65 45.44
CA CYS A 198 -7.68 10.95 46.05
C CYS A 198 -8.89 11.40 46.87
N ALA A 199 -10.03 10.67 46.88
CA ALA A 199 -11.23 11.06 47.62
C ALA A 199 -10.96 11.20 49.13
N ALA A 200 -10.16 10.30 49.71
CA ALA A 200 -9.76 10.39 51.11
C ALA A 200 -8.88 11.63 51.39
N ILE A 201 -8.03 12.01 50.44
CA ILE A 201 -7.13 13.16 50.54
C ILE A 201 -7.91 14.47 50.36
N LYS A 202 -8.89 14.50 49.45
CA LYS A 202 -9.81 15.63 49.24
C LYS A 202 -10.69 15.89 50.47
N ALA A 203 -11.01 14.86 51.25
CA ALA A 203 -11.84 14.95 52.46
C ALA A 203 -11.08 15.49 53.69
N THR A 204 -9.75 15.34 53.73
CA THR A 204 -8.88 16.03 54.69
C THR A 204 -8.54 17.41 54.15
N GLU A 205 -9.30 18.41 54.59
CA GLU A 205 -9.18 19.82 54.19
C GLU A 205 -7.72 20.30 54.08
N GLY A 206 -7.30 20.68 52.86
CA GLY A 206 -6.00 21.33 52.64
C GLY A 206 -5.46 21.34 51.20
N CYS A 207 -5.93 20.47 50.30
CA CYS A 207 -5.44 20.45 48.92
C CYS A 207 -6.33 21.28 47.98
N THR A 208 -5.82 22.42 47.49
CA THR A 208 -6.42 23.16 46.39
C THR A 208 -5.93 22.59 45.05
N LEU A 209 -6.85 22.50 44.08
CA LEU A 209 -6.57 21.99 42.75
C LEU A 209 -5.71 23.02 42.01
N VAL A 210 -4.43 22.72 41.80
CA VAL A 210 -3.54 23.56 40.97
C VAL A 210 -3.83 23.21 39.52
N THR A 211 -4.69 24.00 38.88
CA THR A 211 -4.99 23.87 37.45
C THR A 211 -3.72 24.15 36.65
N SER A 212 -3.33 23.23 35.77
CA SER A 212 -2.36 23.47 34.69
C SER A 212 -3.06 24.01 33.45
#